data_AF-A0AAV0MWE0-F1
#
_entry.id   AF-A0AAV0MWE0-F1
#
_cell.length_a   1.000
_cell.length_b   1.000
_cell.length_c   1.000
_cell.angle_alpha   90.00
_cell.angle_beta   90.00
_cell.angle_gamma   90.00
#
_symmetry.space_group_name_H-M   'P 1'
#
loop_
_entity.id
_entity.type
_entity.pdbx_description
1 polymer ?
#
loop_
_entity_poly.entity_id
_entity_poly.type
_entity_poly.pdbx_seq_one_letter_code
_entity_poly.pdbx_strand_id
1 'polypeptide(L)'
;MNILNKLGFGVRSPDPSAMDPTIPQSPDDDSPAPGQQFAQFGAGCFWGVELVFQRVSGVTKTEVGYTQGLLHNPTYEDICTGTTSHSEVVRVQFDPKECSYDALLDVFWARHDPTTMNRQVCLYCFELIGVGLFLRWLAVLEAR
;
A
#
# COMPACT_ATOMS: atom_id res chain seq x y z
N MET A 1 9.14 25.15 -37.97
CA MET A 1 9.58 23.92 -37.27
C MET A 1 10.44 24.32 -36.08
N ASN A 2 9.93 24.22 -34.85
CA ASN A 2 10.64 24.72 -33.67
C ASN A 2 11.62 23.68 -33.11
N ILE A 3 12.89 24.07 -33.08
CA ILE A 3 14.07 23.33 -32.61
C ILE A 3 13.99 22.91 -31.11
N LEU A 4 13.01 23.42 -30.36
CA LEU A 4 12.87 23.21 -28.91
C LEU A 4 12.26 21.84 -28.51
N ASN A 5 11.58 21.13 -29.42
CA ASN A 5 10.96 19.83 -29.07
C ASN A 5 11.95 18.65 -29.12
N LYS A 6 13.23 18.89 -29.47
CA LYS A 6 14.24 17.84 -29.69
C LYS A 6 15.17 17.60 -28.50
N LEU A 7 15.02 18.35 -27.41
CA LEU A 7 15.89 18.28 -26.22
C LEU A 7 15.21 17.73 -24.96
N GLY A 8 14.04 17.09 -25.06
CA GLY A 8 13.45 16.34 -23.94
C GLY A 8 12.91 17.18 -22.76
N PHE A 9 13.01 18.51 -22.80
CA PHE A 9 12.37 19.40 -21.85
C PHE A 9 10.91 19.67 -22.25
N GLY A 10 10.08 18.63 -22.22
CA GLY A 10 8.64 18.81 -22.22
C GLY A 10 8.21 19.43 -20.90
N VAL A 11 7.50 20.55 -20.94
CA VAL A 11 6.74 21.03 -19.78
C VAL A 11 5.77 19.90 -19.41
N ARG A 12 5.94 19.31 -18.23
CA ARG A 12 5.00 18.33 -17.68
C ARG A 12 3.71 19.11 -17.41
N SER A 13 2.77 19.06 -18.34
CA SER A 13 1.41 19.56 -18.09
C SER A 13 0.93 18.91 -16.81
N PRO A 14 0.37 19.66 -15.84
CA PRO A 14 -0.29 19.03 -14.69
C PRO A 14 -1.34 18.09 -15.25
N ASP A 15 -1.25 16.82 -14.90
CA ASP A 15 -2.27 15.85 -15.27
C ASP A 15 -3.59 16.34 -14.67
N PRO A 16 -4.65 16.58 -15.47
CA PRO A 16 -5.94 17.07 -14.98
C PRO A 16 -6.60 16.09 -13.98
N SER A 17 -6.11 14.85 -13.88
CA SER A 17 -6.46 13.92 -12.81
C SER A 17 -5.99 14.39 -11.43
N ALA A 18 -4.90 15.15 -11.32
CA ALA A 18 -4.28 15.47 -10.03
C ALA A 18 -5.13 16.34 -9.07
N MET A 19 -6.30 16.84 -9.50
CA MET A 19 -7.20 17.65 -8.67
C MET A 19 -8.55 17.00 -8.35
N ASP A 20 -8.80 15.75 -8.77
CA ASP A 20 -10.03 15.06 -8.39
C ASP A 20 -9.88 14.43 -6.98
N PRO A 21 -10.62 14.93 -5.97
CA PRO A 21 -10.52 14.43 -4.59
C PRO A 21 -11.04 13.00 -4.43
N THR A 22 -11.64 12.40 -5.46
CA THR A 22 -12.18 11.04 -5.40
C THR A 22 -11.17 9.97 -5.78
N ILE A 23 -10.06 10.32 -6.44
CA ILE A 23 -9.05 9.36 -6.90
C ILE A 23 -8.47 8.49 -5.78
N PRO A 24 -8.05 9.02 -4.61
CA PRO A 24 -7.46 8.15 -3.58
C PRO A 24 -8.47 7.21 -2.91
N GLN A 25 -9.77 7.39 -3.20
CA GLN A 25 -10.87 6.55 -2.74
C GLN A 25 -11.41 5.63 -3.85
N SER A 26 -10.88 5.72 -5.08
CA SER A 26 -11.29 4.82 -6.16
C SER A 26 -10.69 3.41 -5.97
N PRO A 27 -11.28 2.38 -6.60
CA PRO A 27 -10.69 1.05 -6.61
C PRO A 27 -9.28 1.03 -7.20
N ASP A 28 -8.49 0.01 -6.83
CA ASP A 28 -7.21 -0.29 -7.48
C ASP A 28 -7.48 -0.89 -8.86
N ASP A 29 -7.19 -0.12 -9.92
CA ASP A 29 -7.37 -0.52 -11.32
C ASP A 29 -6.13 -1.21 -11.91
N ASP A 30 -5.05 -1.37 -11.12
CA ASP A 30 -3.87 -2.11 -11.55
C ASP A 30 -4.20 -3.59 -11.78
N SER A 31 -3.65 -4.17 -12.83
CA SER A 31 -3.81 -5.60 -13.13
C SER A 31 -2.57 -6.39 -12.73
N PRO A 32 -2.71 -7.54 -12.05
CA PRO A 32 -1.59 -8.39 -11.72
C PRO A 32 -1.04 -9.10 -12.97
N ALA A 33 0.12 -9.73 -12.84
CA ALA A 33 0.69 -10.56 -13.90
C ALA A 33 -0.26 -11.73 -14.21
N PRO A 34 -0.25 -12.28 -15.45
CA PRO A 34 -1.18 -13.35 -15.83
C PRO A 34 -1.10 -14.56 -14.89
N GLY A 35 -2.25 -14.96 -14.35
CA GLY A 35 -2.36 -16.08 -13.42
C GLY A 35 -2.10 -15.72 -11.94
N GLN A 36 -1.71 -14.48 -11.65
CA GLN A 36 -1.50 -13.98 -10.28
C GLN A 36 -2.72 -13.22 -9.76
N GLN A 37 -2.81 -13.07 -8.45
CA GLN A 37 -3.79 -12.21 -7.77
C GLN A 37 -3.10 -11.16 -6.90
N PHE A 38 -3.80 -10.07 -6.60
CA PHE A 38 -3.34 -9.08 -5.63
C PHE A 38 -3.99 -9.28 -4.26
N ALA A 39 -3.23 -8.97 -3.22
CA ALA A 39 -3.71 -8.85 -1.86
C ALA A 39 -3.04 -7.65 -1.19
N GLN A 40 -3.78 -6.88 -0.39
CA GLN A 40 -3.25 -5.73 0.34
C GLN A 40 -3.37 -5.96 1.86
N PHE A 41 -2.27 -5.78 2.59
CA PHE A 41 -2.21 -6.00 4.04
C PHE A 41 -1.69 -4.77 4.77
N GLY A 42 -2.46 -4.29 5.76
CA GLY A 42 -2.06 -3.23 6.68
C GLY A 42 -1.78 -3.78 8.08
N ALA A 43 -0.51 -3.85 8.46
CA ALA A 43 -0.05 -4.33 9.77
C ALA A 43 1.06 -3.43 10.33
N GLY A 44 0.79 -2.13 10.40
CA GLY A 44 1.74 -1.14 10.89
C GLY A 44 2.92 -0.97 9.92
N CYS A 45 4.13 -0.87 10.48
CA CYS A 45 5.37 -0.60 9.76
C CYS A 45 5.59 -1.54 8.56
N PHE A 46 5.37 -1.02 7.36
CA PHE A 46 5.39 -1.84 6.14
C PHE A 46 6.72 -2.56 5.87
N TRP A 47 7.86 -2.09 6.40
CA TRP A 47 9.19 -2.71 6.21
C TRP A 47 9.26 -4.10 6.86
N GLY A 48 8.70 -4.22 8.06
CA GLY A 48 8.69 -5.47 8.81
C GLY A 48 7.67 -6.47 8.26
N VAL A 49 6.62 -5.96 7.61
CA VAL A 49 5.54 -6.75 7.01
C VAL A 49 5.96 -7.26 5.62
N GLU A 50 6.54 -6.39 4.80
CA GLU A 50 7.04 -6.73 3.46
C GLU A 50 8.07 -7.86 3.53
N LEU A 51 9.04 -7.74 4.45
CA LEU A 51 10.10 -8.75 4.63
C LEU A 51 9.54 -10.16 4.92
N VAL A 52 8.38 -10.23 5.58
CA VAL A 52 7.74 -11.52 5.89
C VAL A 52 7.10 -12.09 4.62
N PHE A 53 6.35 -11.29 3.87
CA PHE A 53 5.72 -11.74 2.62
C PHE A 53 6.73 -12.11 1.54
N GLN A 54 7.89 -11.44 1.48
CA GLN A 54 8.98 -11.79 0.58
C GLN A 54 9.52 -13.23 0.78
N ARG A 55 9.26 -13.85 1.94
CA ARG A 55 9.73 -15.20 2.28
C ARG A 55 8.66 -16.27 2.08
N VAL A 56 7.45 -15.90 1.70
CA VAL A 56 6.35 -16.82 1.47
C VAL A 56 6.48 -17.46 0.09
N SER A 57 6.50 -18.79 0.01
CA SER A 57 6.50 -19.50 -1.26
C SER A 57 5.19 -19.24 -2.03
N GLY A 58 5.31 -18.97 -3.34
CA GLY A 58 4.18 -18.59 -4.20
C GLY A 58 3.92 -17.08 -4.26
N VAL A 59 4.59 -16.27 -3.44
CA VAL A 59 4.62 -14.80 -3.63
C VAL A 59 5.66 -14.44 -4.69
N THR A 60 5.24 -13.71 -5.71
CA THR A 60 6.11 -13.32 -6.85
C THR A 60 6.58 -11.88 -6.78
N LYS A 61 5.82 -11.00 -6.13
CA LYS A 61 6.19 -9.59 -5.97
C LYS A 61 5.59 -9.04 -4.67
N THR A 62 6.36 -8.22 -3.98
CA THR A 62 5.88 -7.37 -2.90
C THR A 62 6.18 -5.91 -3.23
N GLU A 63 5.32 -5.01 -2.81
CA GLU A 63 5.57 -3.59 -2.84
C GLU A 63 4.87 -2.90 -1.66
N VAL A 64 5.44 -1.79 -1.21
CA VAL A 64 4.90 -0.99 -0.11
C VAL A 64 4.28 0.29 -0.63
N GLY A 65 3.24 0.77 0.02
CA GLY A 65 2.56 1.99 -0.40
C GLY A 65 1.58 2.53 0.63
N TYR A 66 0.84 3.54 0.20
CA TYR A 66 -0.16 4.25 1.00
C TYR A 66 -1.51 4.15 0.30
N THR A 67 -2.55 3.80 1.04
CA THR A 67 -3.92 3.65 0.48
C THR A 67 -4.98 4.07 1.49
N GLN A 68 -6.23 4.14 1.04
CA GLN A 68 -7.43 4.48 1.80
C GLN A 68 -7.45 5.89 2.41
N GLY A 69 -6.50 6.76 2.05
CA GLY A 69 -6.46 8.15 2.48
C GLY A 69 -7.16 9.13 1.52
N LEU A 70 -7.03 10.42 1.81
CA LEU A 70 -7.75 11.48 1.09
C LEU A 70 -6.86 12.29 0.13
N LEU A 71 -5.54 12.14 0.23
CA LEU A 71 -4.58 12.89 -0.59
C LEU A 71 -4.17 12.05 -1.81
N HIS A 72 -4.34 12.57 -3.02
CA HIS A 72 -3.80 11.94 -4.22
C HIS A 72 -2.27 12.16 -4.32
N ASN A 73 -1.53 11.13 -4.75
CA ASN A 73 -0.05 11.12 -4.83
C ASN A 73 0.65 11.62 -3.55
N PRO A 74 0.37 11.03 -2.37
CA PRO A 74 1.01 11.46 -1.13
C PRO A 74 2.50 11.17 -1.12
N THR A 75 3.30 12.07 -0.54
CA THR A 75 4.71 11.81 -0.20
C THR A 75 4.83 11.20 1.19
N TYR A 76 5.98 10.59 1.50
CA TYR A 76 6.24 10.06 2.85
C TYR A 76 6.14 11.16 3.91
N GLU A 77 6.63 12.34 3.60
CA GLU A 77 6.55 13.52 4.47
C GLU A 77 5.09 13.92 4.72
N ASP A 78 4.22 13.87 3.71
CA ASP A 78 2.78 14.12 3.87
C ASP A 78 2.15 13.09 4.80
N ILE A 79 2.53 11.81 4.69
CA ILE A 79 2.03 10.74 5.57
C ILE A 79 2.48 10.95 7.01
N CYS A 80 3.74 11.36 7.23
CA CYS A 80 4.28 11.61 8.57
C CYS A 80 3.55 12.74 9.32
N THR A 81 2.84 13.63 8.63
CA THR A 81 1.98 14.64 9.29
C THR A 81 0.77 14.03 10.00
N GLY A 82 0.34 12.83 9.61
CA GLY A 82 -0.84 12.16 10.11
C GLY A 82 -2.18 12.74 9.62
N THR A 83 -2.18 13.75 8.75
CA THR A 83 -3.43 14.43 8.32
C THR A 83 -4.03 13.89 7.02
N THR A 84 -3.33 13.01 6.32
CA THR A 84 -3.76 12.50 5.01
C THR A 84 -4.71 11.30 5.10
N SER A 85 -4.86 10.71 6.29
CA SER A 85 -5.66 9.52 6.59
C SER A 85 -5.27 8.27 5.78
N HIS A 86 -4.10 8.25 5.14
CA HIS A 86 -3.60 7.05 4.48
C HIS A 86 -3.12 6.01 5.49
N SER A 87 -3.25 4.74 5.12
CA SER A 87 -2.66 3.62 5.83
C SER A 87 -1.43 3.10 5.11
N GLU A 88 -0.38 2.78 5.86
CA GLU A 88 0.73 1.98 5.34
C GLU A 88 0.25 0.57 5.02
N VAL A 89 0.48 0.13 3.80
CA VAL A 89 0.10 -1.21 3.32
C VAL A 89 1.22 -1.85 2.53
N VAL A 90 1.21 -3.19 2.52
CA VAL A 90 2.00 -4.01 1.60
C VAL A 90 1.05 -4.62 0.58
N ARG A 91 1.29 -4.37 -0.71
CA ARG A 91 0.62 -5.05 -1.81
C ARG A 91 1.46 -6.26 -2.21
N VAL A 92 0.82 -7.42 -2.19
CA VAL A 92 1.40 -8.73 -2.47
C VAL A 92 0.80 -9.26 -3.76
N GLN A 93 1.65 -9.72 -4.67
CA GLN A 93 1.24 -10.48 -5.84
C GLN A 93 1.65 -11.93 -5.63
N PHE A 94 0.70 -12.86 -5.77
CA PHE A 94 0.92 -14.27 -5.51
C PHE A 94 0.22 -15.17 -6.55
N ASP A 95 0.76 -16.38 -6.74
CA ASP A 95 0.12 -17.42 -7.56
C ASP A 95 -0.87 -18.21 -6.67
N PRO A 96 -2.19 -18.13 -6.90
CA PRO A 96 -3.18 -18.86 -6.12
C PRO A 96 -3.06 -20.39 -6.21
N LYS A 97 -2.29 -20.92 -7.17
CA LYS A 97 -1.99 -22.36 -7.29
C LYS A 97 -0.86 -22.80 -6.37
N GLU A 98 0.05 -21.90 -6.01
CA GLU A 98 1.19 -22.18 -5.13
C GLU A 98 0.95 -21.69 -3.69
N CYS A 99 0.25 -20.57 -3.53
CA CYS A 99 -0.04 -19.95 -2.24
C CYS A 99 -1.53 -19.58 -2.18
N SER A 100 -2.24 -20.04 -1.15
CA SER A 100 -3.63 -19.64 -0.94
C SER A 100 -3.71 -18.31 -0.19
N TYR A 101 -4.79 -17.56 -0.41
CA TYR A 101 -5.04 -16.33 0.35
C TYR A 101 -5.13 -16.60 1.86
N ASP A 102 -5.69 -17.74 2.27
CA ASP A 102 -5.72 -18.17 3.67
C ASP A 102 -4.32 -18.33 4.27
N ALA A 103 -3.36 -18.86 3.50
CA ALA A 103 -1.97 -18.96 3.94
C ALA A 103 -1.33 -17.57 4.13
N LEU A 104 -1.67 -16.59 3.29
CA LEU A 104 -1.24 -15.21 3.48
C LEU A 104 -1.88 -14.58 4.73
N LEU A 105 -3.14 -14.89 5.02
CA LEU A 105 -3.81 -14.47 6.25
C LEU A 105 -3.16 -15.10 7.49
N ASP A 106 -2.79 -16.37 7.46
CA ASP A 106 -2.09 -17.02 8.57
C ASP A 106 -0.76 -16.33 8.88
N VAL A 107 0.00 -16.00 7.84
CA VAL A 107 1.25 -15.22 7.96
C VAL A 107 0.99 -13.83 8.53
N PHE A 108 -0.08 -13.18 8.07
CA PHE A 108 -0.51 -11.87 8.56
C PHE A 108 -0.83 -11.93 10.05
N TRP A 109 -1.74 -12.80 10.49
CA TRP A 109 -2.13 -12.92 11.90
C TRP A 109 -1.00 -13.40 12.82
N ALA A 110 -0.06 -14.21 12.33
CA ALA A 110 1.11 -14.59 13.10
C ALA A 110 2.07 -13.42 13.37
N ARG A 111 2.02 -12.36 12.54
CA ARG A 111 3.01 -11.27 12.56
C ARG A 111 2.60 -10.07 13.40
N HIS A 112 1.31 -9.82 13.59
CA HIS A 112 0.82 -8.66 14.31
C HIS A 112 -0.24 -9.04 15.35
N ASP A 113 -0.39 -8.20 16.37
CA ASP A 113 -1.50 -8.28 17.29
C ASP A 113 -2.69 -7.51 16.68
N PRO A 114 -3.79 -8.19 16.29
CA PRO A 114 -4.93 -7.55 15.68
C PRO A 114 -5.84 -6.83 16.69
N THR A 115 -5.54 -6.95 18.00
CA THR A 115 -6.34 -6.35 19.07
C THR A 115 -5.87 -4.95 19.44
N THR A 116 -4.69 -4.53 18.98
CA THR A 116 -4.17 -3.19 19.23
C THR A 116 -4.77 -2.18 18.27
N MET A 117 -5.89 -1.60 18.69
CA MET A 117 -6.47 -0.46 17.98
C MET A 117 -5.41 0.63 17.89
N ASN A 118 -5.19 1.10 16.67
CA ASN A 118 -4.45 2.32 16.47
C ASN A 118 -3.03 2.35 16.98
N ARG A 119 -2.38 1.19 17.11
CA ARG A 119 -0.96 1.08 17.44
C ARG A 119 -0.49 -0.29 17.00
N GLN A 120 0.66 -0.35 16.35
CA GLN A 120 1.46 -1.56 16.28
C GLN A 120 2.91 -1.18 16.55
N VAL A 121 3.61 -1.99 17.34
CA VAL A 121 4.99 -1.70 17.74
C VAL A 121 5.91 -1.87 16.52
N CYS A 122 6.40 -0.76 15.95
CA CYS A 122 7.50 -0.79 14.99
C CYS A 122 8.85 -0.66 15.73
N LEU A 123 9.79 -1.57 15.45
CA LEU A 123 11.14 -1.53 16.00
C LEU A 123 12.07 -0.48 15.36
N TYR A 124 11.65 0.20 14.28
CA TYR A 124 12.46 1.18 13.54
C TYR A 124 11.94 2.62 13.57
N CYS A 125 10.76 2.87 14.14
CA CYS A 125 10.16 4.20 14.20
C CYS A 125 9.74 4.49 15.65
N PHE A 126 10.66 5.06 16.43
CA PHE A 126 10.42 5.35 17.86
C PHE A 126 9.64 6.65 18.07
N GLU A 127 9.39 7.45 17.03
CA GLU A 127 8.57 8.66 17.11
C GLU A 127 7.76 8.81 15.81
N LEU A 128 6.50 9.22 15.95
CA LEU A 128 5.67 9.82 14.89
C LEU A 128 4.89 8.93 13.91
N ILE A 129 4.27 7.83 14.37
CA ILE A 129 2.95 7.48 13.81
C ILE A 129 2.00 7.26 14.99
N GLY A 130 1.44 8.37 15.48
CA GLY A 130 0.22 8.33 16.26
C GLY A 130 -0.86 7.77 15.36
N VAL A 131 -1.05 6.46 15.39
CA VAL A 131 -2.07 5.81 14.58
C VAL A 131 -3.42 6.33 15.10
N GLY A 132 -3.98 7.25 14.34
CA GLY A 132 -5.31 7.80 14.48
C GLY A 132 -6.17 7.28 13.33
N LEU A 133 -6.17 5.98 13.13
CA LEU A 133 -6.95 5.21 12.16
C LEU A 133 -7.98 4.35 12.88
N PHE A 134 -9.22 4.83 12.88
CA PHE A 134 -10.42 4.08 13.20
C PHE A 134 -10.40 2.71 12.46
N LEU A 135 -9.75 1.70 13.05
CA LEU A 135 -9.67 0.34 12.53
C LEU A 135 -11.01 -0.32 12.85
N ARG A 136 -12.00 0.02 12.03
CA ARG A 136 -13.11 -0.88 11.77
C ARG A 136 -12.56 -2.02 10.93
N TRP A 137 -11.96 -3.03 11.57
CA TRP A 137 -11.83 -4.42 11.08
C TRP A 137 -11.86 -4.61 9.55
N LEU A 138 -10.93 -3.99 8.82
CA LEU A 138 -10.81 -4.16 7.37
C LEU A 138 -9.36 -4.57 7.03
N ALA A 139 -8.96 -5.73 7.53
CA ALA A 139 -7.75 -6.43 7.05
C ALA A 139 -7.98 -7.15 5.71
N VAL A 140 -9.07 -6.84 5.00
CA VAL A 140 -9.44 -7.50 3.75
C VAL A 140 -9.76 -6.40 2.74
N LEU A 141 -8.71 -5.79 2.20
CA LEU A 141 -8.82 -5.02 0.97
C LEU A 141 -8.68 -6.03 -0.18
N GLU A 142 -9.84 -6.53 -0.60
CA GLU A 142 -10.17 -7.09 -1.90
C GLU A 142 -9.07 -7.96 -2.57
N ALA A 143 -9.18 -9.29 -2.40
CA ALA A 143 -8.54 -10.22 -3.33
C ALA A 143 -9.33 -10.20 -4.65
N ARG A 144 -8.74 -9.66 -5.72
CA ARG A 144 -9.23 -9.79 -7.10
C ARG A 144 -8.25 -10.62 -7.92
#